data_AF-A5GSD9-F1
#
_entry.id   AF-A5GSD9-F1
#
_cell.length_a   1.000
_cell.length_b   1.000
_cell.length_c   1.000
_cell.angle_alpha   90.00
_cell.angle_beta   90.00
_cell.angle_gamma   90.00
#
_symmetry.space_group_name_H-M   'P 1'
#
loop_
_entity.id
_entity.type
_entity.pdbx_description
1 polymer ?
#
loop_
_entity_poly.entity_id
_entity_poly.type
_entity_poly.pdbx_seq_one_letter_code
_entity_poly.pdbx_strand_id
1 'polypeptide(L)'
;MPGPVVQGVQSTPARAAAQAAAPLQAPIPLLAEGTIKLVLMSSGTVLIARLRHTSDRDGQPAFQLLRPRVVQEHEGGWTLQPFLDQLTPQQDLVVFKSAVASLLEPAAALLSQYGEESKQEVPQAASPLERLKQAFQDFTDSFEGG
;
A
#
# COMPACT_ATOMS: atom_id res chain seq x y z
N MET A 1 -16.07 6.11 66.34
CA MET A 1 -15.61 7.10 65.35
C MET A 1 -15.75 6.48 63.97
N PRO A 2 -16.52 7.07 63.05
CA PRO A 2 -16.68 6.54 61.69
C PRO A 2 -15.40 6.80 60.89
N GLY A 3 -14.82 5.75 60.28
CA GLY A 3 -13.62 5.86 59.45
C GLY A 3 -13.89 6.49 58.08
N PRO A 4 -12.84 6.94 57.37
CA PRO A 4 -12.98 7.64 56.10
C PRO A 4 -13.42 6.68 54.98
N VAL A 5 -14.51 7.03 54.30
CA VAL A 5 -15.02 6.35 53.10
C VAL A 5 -14.19 6.75 51.88
N VAL A 6 -13.57 5.76 51.21
CA VAL A 6 -12.81 5.96 49.98
C VAL A 6 -13.77 5.98 48.79
N GLN A 7 -14.02 7.17 48.24
CA GLN A 7 -14.66 7.35 46.92
C GLN A 7 -13.60 7.18 45.83
N GLY A 8 -13.72 6.15 44.98
CA GLY A 8 -12.84 6.04 43.83
C GLY A 8 -12.90 4.71 43.09
N VAL A 9 -13.95 4.50 42.29
CA VAL A 9 -13.81 3.72 41.06
C VAL A 9 -14.73 4.36 40.03
N GLN A 10 -14.16 5.26 39.23
CA GLN A 10 -14.80 5.68 37.99
C GLN A 10 -14.79 4.47 37.06
N SER A 11 -15.95 3.86 36.89
CA SER A 11 -16.23 2.86 35.89
C SER A 11 -15.81 3.37 34.52
N THR A 12 -14.85 2.67 33.91
CA THR A 12 -14.40 2.85 32.53
C THR A 12 -15.62 2.83 31.61
N PRO A 13 -15.97 3.93 30.91
CA PRO A 13 -16.90 3.79 29.81
C PRO A 13 -16.14 3.03 28.72
N ALA A 14 -16.60 1.82 28.43
CA ALA A 14 -16.33 1.14 27.17
C ALA A 14 -16.58 2.17 26.07
N ARG A 15 -15.48 2.67 25.50
CA ARG A 15 -15.50 3.71 24.48
C ARG A 15 -16.29 3.12 23.34
N ALA A 16 -17.54 3.55 23.21
CA ALA A 16 -18.29 3.46 21.98
C ALA A 16 -17.33 3.94 20.90
N ALA A 17 -16.85 3.01 20.08
CA ALA A 17 -16.25 3.34 18.81
C ALA A 17 -17.40 3.87 17.95
N ALA A 18 -17.84 5.08 18.27
CA ALA A 18 -18.46 5.96 17.31
C ALA A 18 -17.55 5.89 16.09
N GLN A 19 -18.14 5.54 14.95
CA GLN A 19 -17.50 5.57 13.64
C GLN A 19 -16.87 6.96 13.48
N ALA A 20 -15.61 7.09 13.90
CA ALA A 20 -14.82 8.26 13.62
C ALA A 20 -14.73 8.25 12.10
N ALA A 21 -15.33 9.26 11.48
CA ALA A 21 -15.20 9.48 10.05
C ALA A 21 -13.72 9.29 9.70
N ALA A 22 -13.44 8.36 8.79
CA ALA A 22 -12.07 8.07 8.38
C ALA A 22 -11.40 9.41 8.05
N PRO A 23 -10.26 9.77 8.69
CA PRO A 23 -9.63 11.06 8.48
C PRO A 23 -9.44 11.26 6.98
N LEU A 24 -9.78 12.46 6.48
CA LEU A 24 -9.60 12.85 5.09
C LEU A 24 -8.13 12.66 4.71
N GLN A 25 -7.85 11.54 4.07
CA GLN A 25 -6.50 11.14 3.78
C GLN A 25 -5.93 11.95 2.63
N ALA A 26 -4.78 12.59 2.86
CA ALA A 26 -4.06 13.32 1.84
C ALA A 26 -3.57 12.35 0.74
N PRO A 27 -3.67 12.73 -0.55
CA PRO A 27 -3.13 11.93 -1.63
C PRO A 27 -1.61 11.82 -1.52
N ILE A 28 -1.04 10.67 -1.89
CA ILE A 28 0.42 10.51 -2.01
C ILE A 28 0.80 10.87 -3.45
N PRO A 29 1.70 11.86 -3.66
CA PRO A 29 2.05 12.31 -5.00
C PRO A 29 2.92 11.28 -5.74
N LEU A 30 2.95 11.38 -7.07
CA LEU A 30 3.67 10.46 -7.94
C LEU A 30 5.17 10.44 -7.61
N LEU A 31 5.72 11.63 -7.37
CA LEU A 31 7.12 11.90 -7.03
C LEU A 31 7.53 11.40 -5.62
N ALA A 32 6.58 10.92 -4.82
CA ALA A 32 6.92 10.33 -3.53
C ALA A 32 7.81 9.10 -3.71
N GLU A 33 8.79 8.92 -2.83
CA GLU A 33 9.69 7.77 -2.88
C GLU A 33 8.93 6.43 -2.89
N GLY A 34 9.50 5.45 -3.58
CA GLY A 34 9.01 4.07 -3.65
C GLY A 34 8.38 3.73 -4.99
N THR A 35 8.16 2.43 -5.21
CA THR A 35 7.52 1.91 -6.42
C THR A 35 6.32 1.06 -6.06
N ILE A 36 5.26 1.10 -6.88
CA ILE A 36 4.08 0.28 -6.62
C ILE A 36 4.35 -1.12 -7.14
N LYS A 37 4.26 -2.11 -6.26
CA LYS A 37 4.54 -3.52 -6.54
C LYS A 37 3.43 -4.41 -6.02
N LEU A 38 3.29 -5.57 -6.66
CA LEU A 38 2.66 -6.71 -6.03
C LEU A 38 3.68 -7.39 -5.11
N VAL A 39 3.27 -7.68 -3.88
CA VAL A 39 4.08 -8.32 -2.84
C VAL A 39 3.42 -9.66 -2.53
N LEU A 40 4.04 -10.75 -2.98
CA LEU A 40 3.65 -12.10 -2.56
C LEU A 40 4.30 -12.35 -1.20
N MET A 41 3.49 -12.43 -0.16
CA MET A 41 3.93 -12.75 1.19
C MET A 41 4.25 -14.25 1.30
N SER A 42 5.16 -14.61 2.20
CA SER A 42 5.47 -16.02 2.51
C SER A 42 4.26 -16.81 3.05
N SER A 43 3.21 -16.11 3.50
CA SER A 43 1.91 -16.71 3.87
C SER A 43 1.06 -17.13 2.66
N GLY A 44 1.44 -16.74 1.45
CA GLY A 44 0.63 -16.88 0.23
C GLY A 44 -0.31 -15.69 -0.04
N THR A 45 -0.42 -14.74 0.88
CA THR A 45 -1.22 -13.52 0.68
C THR A 45 -0.56 -12.62 -0.38
N VAL A 46 -1.34 -12.11 -1.33
CA VAL A 46 -0.87 -11.13 -2.32
C VAL A 46 -1.33 -9.75 -1.92
N LEU A 47 -0.39 -8.82 -1.81
CA LEU A 47 -0.64 -7.42 -1.53
C LEU A 47 -0.27 -6.56 -2.73
N ILE A 48 -0.94 -5.42 -2.92
CA ILE A 48 -0.45 -4.31 -3.73
C ILE A 48 -0.14 -3.13 -2.80
N ALA A 49 1.04 -2.54 -2.96
CA ALA A 49 1.48 -1.45 -2.10
C ALA A 49 2.52 -0.56 -2.81
N ARG A 50 2.66 0.70 -2.37
CA ARG A 50 3.86 1.49 -2.68
C ARG A 50 4.96 1.06 -1.72
N LEU A 51 5.98 0.43 -2.27
CA LEU A 51 7.10 -0.18 -1.56
C LEU A 51 8.29 0.79 -1.53
N ARG A 52 8.85 1.00 -0.34
CA ARG A 52 10.13 1.68 -0.11
C ARG A 52 11.13 0.72 0.52
N HIS A 53 12.39 0.89 0.18
CA HIS A 53 13.47 0.25 0.92
C HIS A 53 13.66 0.99 2.24
N THR A 54 13.75 0.25 3.33
CA THR A 54 13.98 0.82 4.66
C THR A 54 14.81 -0.16 5.49
N SER A 55 15.00 0.16 6.77
CA SER A 55 15.52 -0.77 7.76
C SER A 55 14.52 -0.96 8.89
N ASP A 56 14.53 -2.14 9.50
CA ASP A 56 13.77 -2.39 10.73
C ASP A 56 14.43 -1.72 11.94
N ARG A 57 13.87 -1.97 13.13
CA ARG A 57 14.35 -1.41 14.40
C ARG A 57 15.79 -1.82 14.74
N ASP A 58 16.22 -2.99 14.26
CA ASP A 58 17.55 -3.55 14.49
C ASP A 58 18.53 -3.16 13.38
N GLY A 59 18.10 -2.31 12.44
CA GLY A 59 18.90 -1.84 11.31
C GLY A 59 18.97 -2.82 10.14
N GLN A 60 18.24 -3.94 10.18
CA GLN A 60 18.26 -4.91 9.09
C GLN A 60 17.42 -4.42 7.91
N PRO A 61 17.81 -4.74 6.66
CA PRO A 61 17.05 -4.32 5.49
C PRO A 61 15.62 -4.86 5.51
N ALA A 62 14.66 -3.96 5.31
CA ALA A 62 13.23 -4.23 5.32
C ALA A 62 12.52 -3.48 4.17
N PHE A 63 11.22 -3.70 4.06
CA PHE A 63 10.37 -2.93 3.16
C PHE A 63 9.32 -2.17 3.95
N GLN A 64 9.13 -0.89 3.64
CA GLN A 64 7.97 -0.14 4.09
C GLN A 64 6.89 -0.25 3.01
N LEU A 65 5.74 -0.77 3.38
CA LEU A 65 4.56 -0.83 2.52
C LEU A 65 3.62 0.30 2.92
N LEU A 66 3.34 1.19 1.96
CA LEU A 66 2.41 2.29 2.16
C LEU A 66 1.03 1.91 1.61
N ARG A 67 0.01 2.05 2.46
CA ARG A 67 -1.40 1.68 2.21
C ARG A 67 -1.55 0.34 1.50
N PRO A 68 -0.96 -0.75 2.03
CA PRO A 68 -1.05 -2.05 1.40
C PRO A 68 -2.50 -2.52 1.36
N ARG A 69 -2.89 -3.08 0.21
CA ARG A 69 -4.20 -3.70 0.00
C ARG A 69 -4.04 -5.15 -0.40
N VAL A 70 -4.85 -6.03 0.17
CA VAL A 70 -4.97 -7.43 -0.26
C VAL A 70 -5.61 -7.45 -1.63
N VAL A 71 -4.99 -8.18 -2.56
CA VAL A 71 -5.51 -8.40 -3.91
C VAL A 71 -6.21 -9.76 -3.92
N GLN A 72 -7.49 -9.77 -4.26
CA GLN A 72 -8.21 -11.01 -4.54
C GLN A 72 -8.73 -10.95 -5.98
N GLU A 73 -8.37 -11.95 -6.78
CA GLU A 73 -8.85 -12.08 -8.15
C GLU A 73 -10.20 -12.81 -8.14
N HIS A 74 -11.15 -12.28 -8.91
CA HIS A 74 -12.46 -12.87 -9.14
C HIS A 74 -12.73 -12.92 -10.65
N GLU A 75 -13.76 -13.66 -11.06
CA GLU A 75 -14.18 -13.73 -12.46
C GLU A 75 -14.54 -12.32 -12.98
N GLY A 76 -13.59 -11.68 -13.68
CA GLY A 76 -13.76 -10.36 -14.29
C GLY A 76 -13.02 -9.18 -13.63
N GLY A 77 -12.22 -9.40 -12.58
CA GLY A 77 -11.41 -8.30 -12.00
C GLY A 77 -10.79 -8.60 -10.65
N TRP A 78 -10.40 -7.53 -9.94
CA TRP A 78 -9.79 -7.62 -8.61
C TRP A 78 -10.62 -6.88 -7.57
N THR A 79 -10.69 -7.45 -6.37
CA THR A 79 -11.10 -6.70 -5.18
C THR A 79 -9.88 -6.32 -4.36
N LEU A 80 -9.89 -5.10 -3.84
CA LEU A 80 -8.81 -4.54 -3.04
C LEU A 80 -9.32 -4.17 -1.65
N GLN A 81 -8.78 -4.81 -0.62
CA GLN A 81 -9.16 -4.55 0.77
C GLN A 81 -7.95 -4.05 1.58
N PRO A 82 -8.09 -3.06 2.46
CA PRO A 82 -6.98 -2.63 3.32
C PRO A 82 -6.42 -3.82 4.11
N PHE A 83 -5.10 -4.03 4.05
CA PHE A 83 -4.49 -5.23 4.67
C PHE A 83 -4.60 -5.27 6.19
N LEU A 84 -4.61 -4.09 6.82
CA LEU A 84 -4.70 -3.93 8.26
C LEU A 84 -6.13 -3.64 8.74
N ASP A 85 -7.12 -3.84 7.87
CA ASP A 85 -8.52 -3.61 8.23
C ASP A 85 -8.88 -4.43 9.47
N GLN A 86 -9.65 -3.83 10.38
CA GLN A 86 -10.07 -4.40 11.67
C GLN A 86 -8.95 -4.71 12.69
N LEU A 87 -7.67 -4.63 12.31
CA LEU A 87 -6.54 -4.88 13.21
C LEU A 87 -6.00 -3.59 13.83
N THR A 88 -5.83 -2.54 13.03
CA THR A 88 -5.23 -1.27 13.47
C THR A 88 -5.64 -0.12 12.54
N PRO A 89 -5.74 1.13 13.04
CA PRO A 89 -5.95 2.29 12.19
C PRO A 89 -4.70 2.66 11.36
N GLN A 90 -3.55 2.05 11.64
CA GLN A 90 -2.35 2.23 10.85
C GLN A 90 -2.58 1.73 9.43
N GLN A 91 -2.04 2.48 8.47
CA GLN A 91 -2.16 2.14 7.05
C GLN A 91 -0.82 1.83 6.40
N ASP A 92 0.27 2.06 7.11
CA ASP A 92 1.61 1.81 6.63
C ASP A 92 2.27 0.84 7.60
N LEU A 93 3.10 -0.05 7.08
CA LEU A 93 3.79 -1.02 7.92
C LEU A 93 5.16 -1.38 7.35
N VAL A 94 6.04 -1.84 8.23
CA VAL A 94 7.35 -2.37 7.85
C VAL A 94 7.24 -3.90 7.84
N VAL A 95 7.58 -4.51 6.71
CA VAL A 95 7.74 -5.97 6.58
C VAL A 95 9.21 -6.34 6.49
N PHE A 96 9.58 -7.39 7.22
CA PHE A 96 10.89 -8.01 7.08
C PHE A 96 11.02 -8.64 5.69
N LYS A 97 12.22 -8.62 5.11
CA LYS A 97 12.48 -9.26 3.81
C LYS A 97 12.15 -10.76 3.81
N SER A 98 12.32 -11.44 4.93
CA SER A 98 11.99 -12.88 5.07
C SER A 98 10.48 -13.18 5.01
N ALA A 99 9.63 -12.19 5.22
CA ALA A 99 8.17 -12.32 5.11
C ALA A 99 7.67 -12.13 3.66
N VAL A 100 8.55 -11.72 2.74
CA VAL A 100 8.25 -11.51 1.33
C VAL A 100 8.83 -12.66 0.52
N ALA A 101 7.96 -13.40 -0.18
CA ALA A 101 8.36 -14.46 -1.08
C ALA A 101 8.77 -13.92 -2.46
N SER A 102 8.04 -12.93 -3.01
CA SER A 102 8.36 -12.33 -4.30
C SER A 102 7.78 -10.91 -4.45
N LEU A 103 8.41 -10.13 -5.33
CA LEU A 103 7.93 -8.84 -5.80
C LEU A 103 7.61 -8.94 -7.29
N LEU A 104 6.41 -8.50 -7.70
CA LEU A 104 5.96 -8.55 -9.10
C LEU A 104 5.47 -7.18 -9.56
N GLU A 105 5.43 -6.98 -10.88
CA GLU A 105 4.80 -5.81 -11.48
C GLU A 105 3.27 -5.96 -11.52
N PRO A 106 2.49 -4.96 -11.07
CA PRO A 106 1.05 -4.99 -11.22
C PRO A 106 0.64 -4.76 -12.68
N ALA A 107 -0.48 -5.38 -13.09
CA ALA A 107 -1.14 -5.03 -14.34
C ALA A 107 -1.61 -3.55 -14.31
N ALA A 108 -1.60 -2.88 -15.46
CA ALA A 108 -1.96 -1.46 -15.54
C ALA A 108 -3.37 -1.15 -14.98
N ALA A 109 -4.35 -2.01 -15.25
CA ALA A 109 -5.71 -1.86 -14.72
C ALA A 109 -5.75 -1.95 -13.19
N LEU A 110 -5.01 -2.91 -12.60
CA LEU A 110 -4.90 -3.07 -11.16
C LEU A 110 -4.17 -1.89 -10.50
N LEU A 111 -3.13 -1.38 -11.16
CA LEU A 111 -2.39 -0.21 -10.71
C LEU A 111 -3.29 1.04 -10.65
N SER A 112 -4.09 1.28 -11.70
CA SER A 112 -5.06 2.38 -11.73
C SER A 112 -6.11 2.24 -10.62
N GLN A 113 -6.69 1.05 -10.46
CA GLN A 113 -7.66 0.78 -9.38
C GLN A 113 -7.06 1.04 -7.99
N TYR A 114 -5.84 0.55 -7.76
CA TYR A 114 -5.13 0.78 -6.51
C TYR A 114 -4.86 2.27 -6.25
N GLY A 115 -4.50 3.04 -7.28
CA GLY A 115 -4.28 4.48 -7.17
C GLY A 115 -5.51 5.22 -6.64
N GLU A 116 -6.66 4.97 -7.24
CA GLU A 116 -7.94 5.55 -6.84
C GLU A 116 -8.32 5.14 -5.41
N GLU A 117 -8.31 3.83 -5.12
CA GLU A 117 -8.76 3.31 -3.83
C GLU A 117 -7.81 3.68 -2.68
N SER A 118 -6.50 3.76 -2.94
CA SER A 118 -5.51 4.09 -1.92
C SER A 118 -5.17 5.58 -1.90
N LYS A 119 -5.81 6.43 -2.72
CA LYS A 119 -5.48 7.86 -2.89
C LYS A 119 -4.00 8.08 -3.15
N GLN A 120 -3.43 7.34 -4.10
CA GLN A 120 -2.04 7.47 -4.52
C GLN A 120 -2.01 7.79 -6.00
N GLU A 121 -1.24 8.79 -6.37
CA GLU A 121 -0.94 9.02 -7.77
C GLU A 121 -0.11 7.84 -8.30
N VAL A 122 -0.51 7.33 -9.47
CA VAL A 122 0.14 6.20 -10.13
C VAL A 122 0.68 6.62 -11.48
N PRO A 123 1.82 6.05 -11.93
CA PRO A 123 2.30 6.26 -13.28
C PRO A 123 1.19 5.85 -14.27
N GLN A 124 0.79 6.77 -15.14
CA GLN A 124 -0.13 6.40 -16.21
C GLN A 124 0.62 5.55 -17.23
N ALA A 125 0.02 4.43 -17.64
CA ALA A 125 0.55 3.67 -18.75
C ALA A 125 0.55 4.58 -19.99
N ALA A 126 1.69 4.65 -20.69
CA ALA A 126 1.77 5.39 -21.94
C ALA A 126 0.65 4.93 -22.87
N SER A 127 -0.05 5.91 -23.46
CA SER A 127 -1.11 5.64 -24.41
C SER A 127 -0.58 4.75 -25.55
N PRO A 128 -1.43 3.95 -26.21
CA PRO A 128 -0.97 3.13 -27.34
C PRO A 128 -0.20 3.93 -28.39
N LEU A 129 -0.60 5.19 -28.62
CA LEU A 129 0.09 6.10 -29.53
C LEU A 129 1.47 6.50 -29.02
N GLU A 130 1.62 6.82 -27.73
CA GLU A 130 2.92 7.14 -27.13
C GLU A 130 3.85 5.93 -27.12
N ARG A 131 3.31 4.73 -26.87
CA ARG A 131 4.07 3.48 -27.00
C ARG A 131 4.55 3.27 -28.43
N LEU A 132 3.70 3.53 -29.42
CA LEU A 132 4.06 3.44 -30.83
C LEU A 132 5.13 4.47 -31.20
N LYS A 133 4.99 5.72 -30.74
CA LYS A 133 5.99 6.78 -30.94
C LYS A 133 7.33 6.42 -30.32
N GLN A 134 7.33 5.93 -29.08
CA GLN A 134 8.55 5.51 -28.41
C GLN A 134 9.20 4.32 -29.11
N ALA A 135 8.43 3.29 -29.48
CA ALA A 135 8.95 2.14 -30.21
C ALA A 135 9.53 2.52 -31.58
N PHE A 136 8.92 3.50 -32.26
CA PHE A 136 9.44 4.03 -33.52
C PHE A 136 10.73 4.81 -33.31
N GLN A 137 10.81 5.64 -32.26
CA GLN A 137 12.01 6.38 -31.89
C GLN A 137 13.16 5.43 -31.51
N ASP A 138 12.91 4.45 -30.65
CA ASP A 138 13.91 3.45 -30.25
C ASP A 138 14.41 2.65 -31.47
N PHE A 139 13.50 2.36 -32.42
CA PHE A 139 13.86 1.73 -33.69
C PHE A 139 14.75 2.63 -34.54
N THR A 140 14.43 3.91 -34.73
CA THR A 140 15.27 4.82 -35.52
C THR A 140 16.64 5.07 -34.88
N ASP A 141 16.67 5.25 -33.56
CA ASP A 141 17.90 5.48 -32.80
C ASP A 141 18.84 4.26 -32.89
N SER A 142 18.30 3.05 -33.07
CA SER A 142 19.10 1.83 -33.27
C SER A 142 19.87 1.79 -34.61
N PHE A 143 19.49 2.58 -35.62
CA PHE A 143 20.22 2.69 -36.89
C PHE A 143 21.27 3.81 -36.89
N GLU A 144 21.10 4.84 -36.07
CA GLU A 144 21.99 6.01 -36.03
C GLU A 144 23.20 5.82 -35.09
N GLY A 145 23.20 4.77 -34.26
CA GLY A 145 24.31 4.42 -33.35
C GLY A 145 25.39 3.49 -33.93
N GLY A 146 25.42 3.29 -35.26
CA GLY A 146 26.40 2.44 -35.97
C GLY A 146 27.52 3.20 -36.66
#